data_AF-A0A9D2TMW4-F1
#
_entry.id   AF-A0A9D2TMW4-F1
#
_cell.length_a   1.000
_cell.length_b   1.000
_cell.length_c   1.000
_cell.angle_alpha   90.00
_cell.angle_beta   90.00
_cell.angle_gamma   90.00
#
_symmetry.space_group_name_H-M   'P 1'
#
loop_
_entity.id
_entity.type
_entity.pdbx_description
1 polymer ?
#
loop_
_entity_poly.entity_id
_entity_poly.type
_entity_poly.pdbx_seq_one_letter_code
_entity_poly.pdbx_strand_id
1 'polypeptide(L)'
;MSETAAPETAEDTVSGGVVHGMPDDLRAAILGGHRGEGDDGSASVARSVLELWENCTPLGRNEFICWVEDAKQSKTRARRIRRTCEELEDGRRRPCCWPGCKHRERTGTA
;
A
#
# COMPACT_ATOMS: atom_id res chain seq x y z
N MET A 1 2.07 -42.11 -12.40
CA MET A 1 1.31 -40.97 -12.94
C MET A 1 0.20 -40.67 -11.95
N SER A 2 0.39 -39.61 -11.16
CA SER A 2 -0.66 -38.86 -10.47
C SER A 2 0.06 -37.63 -9.91
N GLU A 3 0.06 -36.58 -10.71
CA GLU A 3 0.35 -35.23 -10.25
C GLU A 3 -0.74 -34.84 -9.25
N THR A 4 -0.33 -34.59 -8.01
CA THR A 4 -1.14 -33.80 -7.09
C THR A 4 -0.64 -32.38 -7.21
N ALA A 5 -1.41 -31.54 -7.91
CA ALA A 5 -1.21 -30.11 -7.93
C ALA A 5 -1.25 -29.59 -6.48
N ALA A 6 -0.19 -28.88 -6.08
CA ALA A 6 -0.19 -28.11 -4.84
C ALA A 6 -1.26 -27.02 -4.94
N PRO A 7 -1.90 -26.62 -3.83
CA PRO A 7 -2.73 -25.43 -3.83
C PRO A 7 -1.82 -24.24 -4.12
N GLU A 8 -2.03 -23.57 -5.24
CA GLU A 8 -1.42 -22.28 -5.52
C GLU A 8 -1.94 -21.31 -4.46
N THR A 9 -1.10 -21.00 -3.48
CA THR A 9 -1.42 -20.07 -2.39
C THR A 9 -1.67 -18.69 -2.98
N ALA A 10 -2.95 -18.33 -3.09
CA ALA A 10 -3.43 -17.00 -3.47
C ALA A 10 -3.20 -15.95 -2.37
N GLU A 11 -2.04 -15.98 -1.70
CA GLU A 11 -1.70 -15.12 -0.56
C GLU A 11 -0.57 -14.12 -0.85
N ASP A 12 0.03 -14.16 -2.05
CA ASP A 12 1.20 -13.31 -2.38
C ASP A 12 0.88 -12.15 -3.35
N THR A 13 -0.33 -12.14 -3.92
CA THR A 13 -0.75 -11.10 -4.86
C THR A 13 -1.34 -9.90 -4.12
N VAL A 14 -0.56 -8.84 -3.95
CA VAL A 14 -1.04 -7.56 -3.39
C VAL A 14 -1.53 -6.66 -4.52
N SER A 15 -2.78 -6.19 -4.42
CA SER A 15 -3.41 -5.48 -5.51
C SER A 15 -2.85 -4.06 -5.72
N GLY A 16 -2.58 -3.67 -6.97
CA GLY A 16 -2.07 -2.33 -7.32
C GLY A 16 -3.13 -1.21 -7.33
N GLY A 17 -2.80 -0.08 -7.94
CA GLY A 17 -3.71 1.03 -8.22
C GLY A 17 -4.33 0.95 -9.61
N VAL A 18 -5.16 1.94 -9.95
CA VAL A 18 -5.78 2.07 -11.29
C VAL A 18 -4.80 2.51 -12.39
N VAL A 19 -3.82 3.35 -12.06
CA VAL A 19 -2.80 3.86 -12.98
C VAL A 19 -1.43 3.28 -12.63
N HIS A 20 -1.15 3.17 -11.34
CA HIS A 20 0.14 2.70 -10.84
C HIS A 20 0.10 1.24 -10.44
N GLY A 21 1.06 0.47 -10.91
CA GLY A 21 1.30 -0.90 -10.43
C GLY A 21 1.81 -0.92 -9.00
N MET A 22 1.88 -2.09 -8.38
CA MET A 22 2.39 -2.23 -7.02
C MET A 22 3.94 -2.18 -7.02
N PRO A 23 4.60 -1.24 -6.33
CA PRO A 23 6.05 -1.24 -6.16
C PRO A 23 6.51 -2.35 -5.20
N ASP A 24 7.66 -2.98 -5.49
CA ASP A 24 8.15 -4.14 -4.72
C ASP A 24 8.39 -3.86 -3.23
N ASP A 25 8.94 -2.68 -2.91
CA ASP A 25 9.24 -2.29 -1.53
C ASP A 25 7.97 -1.95 -0.73
N LEU A 26 6.97 -1.36 -1.39
CA LEU A 26 5.66 -1.16 -0.78
C LEU A 26 4.92 -2.50 -0.60
N ARG A 27 4.99 -3.41 -1.59
CA ARG A 27 4.45 -4.77 -1.48
C ARG A 27 5.07 -5.50 -0.29
N ALA A 28 6.40 -5.47 -0.16
CA ALA A 28 7.09 -6.13 0.94
C ALA A 28 6.61 -5.60 2.30
N ALA A 29 6.43 -4.28 2.44
CA ALA A 29 5.91 -3.69 3.68
C ALA A 29 4.45 -4.10 3.97
N ILE A 30 3.59 -4.19 2.94
CA ILE A 30 2.18 -4.60 3.09
C ILE A 30 2.07 -6.07 3.51
N LEU A 31 2.97 -6.94 3.02
CA LEU A 31 3.07 -8.35 3.39
C LEU A 31 3.68 -8.59 4.78
N GLY A 32 3.98 -7.54 5.55
CA GLY A 32 4.54 -7.65 6.90
C GLY A 32 6.07 -7.66 6.95
N GLY A 33 6.75 -7.27 5.85
CA GLY A 33 8.17 -7.00 5.85
C GLY A 33 8.55 -5.75 6.66
N HIS A 34 9.85 -5.56 6.89
CA HIS A 34 10.38 -4.43 7.65
C HIS A 34 9.99 -3.08 7.02
N ARG A 35 9.28 -2.23 7.77
CA ARG A 35 8.70 -0.97 7.25
C ARG A 35 9.63 0.25 7.37
N GLY A 36 10.84 0.07 7.91
CA GLY A 36 11.86 1.12 8.03
C GLY A 36 12.21 1.44 9.48
N GLU A 37 13.19 2.34 9.65
CA GLU A 37 13.68 2.72 10.98
C GLU A 37 12.56 3.33 11.84
N GLY A 38 12.49 2.88 13.09
CA GLY A 38 11.47 3.30 14.07
C GLY A 38 10.12 2.60 13.93
N ASP A 39 10.01 1.57 13.08
CA ASP A 39 8.89 0.63 13.09
C ASP A 39 9.23 -0.55 14.01
N ASP A 40 8.40 -0.82 15.02
CA ASP A 40 8.57 -1.96 15.93
C ASP A 40 7.88 -3.24 15.43
N GLY A 41 7.26 -3.18 14.24
CA GLY A 41 6.52 -4.28 13.62
C GLY A 41 5.21 -4.62 14.33
N SER A 42 4.81 -3.85 15.36
CA SER A 42 3.54 -4.07 16.03
C SER A 42 2.39 -3.60 15.14
N ALA A 43 1.35 -4.42 15.04
CA ALA A 43 0.09 -4.01 14.42
C ALA A 43 -0.71 -3.15 15.42
N SER A 44 -1.17 -1.97 14.98
CA SER A 44 -2.00 -1.11 15.84
C SER A 44 -3.46 -1.58 15.92
N VAL A 45 -3.86 -2.53 15.07
CA VAL A 45 -5.21 -3.11 14.99
C VAL A 45 -5.14 -4.62 14.75
N ALA A 46 -6.23 -5.35 15.02
CA ALA A 46 -6.29 -6.81 14.86
C ALA A 46 -6.22 -7.30 13.39
N ARG A 47 -6.36 -6.40 12.41
CA ARG A 47 -6.31 -6.71 10.98
C ARG A 47 -4.91 -6.49 10.43
N SER A 48 -4.48 -7.33 9.49
CA SER A 48 -3.21 -7.14 8.80
C SER A 48 -3.24 -5.92 7.88
N VAL A 49 -2.05 -5.35 7.61
CA VAL A 49 -1.91 -4.26 6.63
C VAL A 49 -2.41 -4.69 5.25
N LEU A 50 -2.18 -5.95 4.85
CA LEU A 50 -2.70 -6.53 3.61
C LEU A 50 -4.24 -6.47 3.57
N GLU A 51 -4.93 -6.92 4.62
CA GLU A 51 -6.39 -6.88 4.65
C GLU A 51 -6.90 -5.44 4.59
N LEU A 52 -6.25 -4.51 5.28
CA LEU A 52 -6.59 -3.09 5.24
C LEU A 52 -6.37 -2.51 3.83
N TRP A 53 -5.28 -2.89 3.17
CA TRP A 53 -4.94 -2.49 1.82
C TRP A 53 -5.96 -2.98 0.79
N GLU A 54 -6.33 -4.26 0.83
CA GLU A 54 -7.31 -4.84 -0.10
C GLU A 54 -8.72 -4.23 0.08
N ASN A 55 -9.04 -3.81 1.31
CA ASN A 55 -10.28 -3.08 1.60
C ASN A 55 -10.26 -1.62 1.11
N CYS A 56 -9.13 -1.09 0.63
CA CYS A 56 -9.12 0.21 -0.04
C CYS A 56 -9.68 0.10 -1.46
N THR A 57 -10.42 1.12 -1.87
CA THR A 57 -10.83 1.25 -3.28
C THR A 57 -9.59 1.26 -4.20
N PRO A 58 -9.70 0.80 -5.46
CA PRO A 58 -8.60 0.87 -6.42
C PRO A 58 -8.00 2.27 -6.56
N LEU A 59 -8.83 3.32 -6.43
CA LEU A 59 -8.36 4.71 -6.43
C LEU A 59 -7.57 5.06 -5.15
N GLY A 60 -7.99 4.60 -3.98
CA GLY A 60 -7.26 4.82 -2.73
C GLY A 60 -5.88 4.17 -2.75
N ARG A 61 -5.79 2.93 -3.26
CA ARG A 61 -4.50 2.24 -3.50
C ARG A 61 -3.63 3.03 -4.47
N ASN A 62 -4.21 3.50 -5.57
CA ASN A 62 -3.51 4.35 -6.53
C ASN A 62 -2.95 5.63 -5.92
N GLU A 63 -3.69 6.27 -5.01
CA GLU A 63 -3.24 7.50 -4.34
C GLU A 63 -2.07 7.23 -3.39
N PHE A 64 -2.08 6.14 -2.62
CA PHE A 64 -0.93 5.72 -1.81
C PHE A 64 0.30 5.41 -2.65
N ILE A 65 0.14 4.63 -3.74
CA ILE A 65 1.26 4.30 -4.62
C ILE A 65 1.84 5.57 -5.26
N CYS A 66 0.99 6.43 -5.83
CA CYS A 66 1.39 7.70 -6.42
C CYS A 66 2.17 8.57 -5.42
N TRP A 67 1.74 8.59 -4.16
CA TRP A 67 2.42 9.31 -3.10
C TRP A 67 3.79 8.70 -2.76
N VAL A 68 3.90 7.38 -2.65
CA VAL A 68 5.18 6.70 -2.39
C VAL A 68 6.17 6.91 -3.55
N GLU A 69 5.71 6.81 -4.79
CA GLU A 69 6.53 6.96 -6.00
C GLU A 69 6.98 8.40 -6.27
N ASP A 70 6.21 9.40 -5.86
CA ASP A 70 6.60 10.81 -5.99
C ASP A 70 7.84 11.18 -5.13
N ALA A 71 8.20 10.35 -4.15
CA ALA A 71 9.39 10.58 -3.32
C ALA A 71 10.69 10.34 -4.10
N LYS A 72 11.36 11.43 -4.49
CA LYS A 72 12.66 11.41 -5.18
C LYS A 72 13.85 10.98 -4.31
N GLN A 73 13.74 11.11 -2.99
CA GLN A 73 14.79 10.75 -2.04
C GLN A 73 14.44 9.44 -1.33
N SER A 74 15.38 8.50 -1.25
CA SER A 74 15.16 7.17 -0.65
C SER A 74 14.69 7.24 0.80
N LYS A 75 15.22 8.17 1.60
CA LYS A 75 14.78 8.39 2.99
C LYS A 75 13.31 8.81 3.07
N THR A 76 12.87 9.68 2.17
CA THR A 76 11.47 10.11 2.09
C THR A 76 10.58 8.97 1.64
N ARG A 77 11.03 8.16 0.67
CA ARG A 77 10.31 6.98 0.19
C ARG A 77 10.09 5.97 1.31
N ALA A 78 11.14 5.59 2.03
CA ALA A 78 11.05 4.68 3.18
C ALA A 78 10.06 5.19 4.23
N ARG A 79 10.12 6.49 4.57
CA ARG A 79 9.16 7.10 5.50
C ARG A 79 7.72 7.05 4.98
N ARG A 80 7.48 7.29 3.68
CA ARG A 80 6.12 7.22 3.09
C ARG A 80 5.58 5.78 3.08
N ILE A 81 6.43 4.78 2.87
CA ILE A 81 6.06 3.37 2.97
C ILE A 81 5.62 3.04 4.40
N ARG A 82 6.45 3.37 5.40
CA ARG A 82 6.10 3.18 6.82
C ARG A 82 4.76 3.83 7.17
N ARG A 83 4.60 5.10 6.80
CA ARG A 83 3.36 5.86 7.03
C ARG A 83 2.16 5.29 6.29
N THR A 84 2.34 4.65 5.15
CA THR A 84 1.22 4.01 4.45
C THR A 84 0.63 2.91 5.32
N CYS A 85 1.46 2.09 5.95
CA CYS A 85 1.00 1.06 6.89
C CYS A 85 0.36 1.68 8.15
N GLU A 86 1.02 2.65 8.78
CA GLU A 86 0.47 3.37 9.96
C GLU A 86 -0.91 3.97 9.64
N GLU A 87 -1.06 4.64 8.50
CA GLU A 87 -2.32 5.28 8.11
C GLU A 87 -3.43 4.28 7.80
N LEU A 88 -3.10 3.13 7.21
CA LEU A 88 -4.08 2.04 7.01
C LEU A 88 -4.57 1.48 8.34
N GLU A 89 -3.66 1.28 9.30
CA GLU A 89 -3.99 0.83 10.65
C GLU A 89 -4.85 1.85 11.41
N ASP A 90 -4.59 3.15 11.20
CA ASP A 90 -5.43 4.27 11.67
C ASP A 90 -6.78 4.37 10.93
N GLY A 91 -7.06 3.46 9.99
CA GLY A 91 -8.31 3.40 9.24
C GLY A 91 -8.40 4.40 8.08
N ARG A 92 -7.31 5.06 7.71
CA ARG A 92 -7.27 5.94 6.52
C ARG A 92 -7.32 5.08 5.26
N ARG A 93 -8.09 5.55 4.28
CA ARG A 93 -8.20 4.92 2.94
C ARG A 93 -7.44 5.67 1.86
N ARG A 94 -6.76 6.77 2.23
CA ARG A 94 -5.98 7.69 1.38
C ARG A 94 -4.90 8.38 2.21
N PRO A 95 -3.80 8.86 1.62
CA PRO A 95 -2.74 9.53 2.37
C PRO A 95 -3.21 10.84 3.03
N CYS A 96 -2.94 11.04 4.32
CA CYS A 96 -3.56 12.12 5.11
C CYS A 96 -3.00 13.54 4.89
N CYS A 97 -1.95 13.73 4.07
CA CYS A 97 -1.40 15.04 3.71
C CYS A 97 -1.07 15.15 2.21
N TRP A 98 -1.82 14.42 1.37
CA TRP A 98 -1.59 14.38 -0.07
C TRP A 98 -2.62 15.26 -0.80
N PRO A 99 -2.18 16.32 -1.51
CA PRO A 99 -3.09 17.23 -2.21
C PRO A 99 -3.82 16.57 -3.41
N GLY A 100 -3.46 15.33 -3.76
CA GLY A 100 -4.02 14.56 -4.84
C GLY A 100 -2.93 14.06 -5.81
N CYS A 101 -3.20 12.95 -6.50
CA CYS A 101 -2.27 12.45 -7.51
C CYS A 101 -2.30 13.36 -8.74
N LYS A 102 -1.14 13.66 -9.33
CA LYS A 102 -1.02 14.40 -10.60
C LYS A 102 -1.78 13.74 -11.77
N HIS A 103 -2.04 12.43 -11.66
CA HIS A 103 -2.81 11.66 -12.64
C HIS A 103 -4.33 11.67 -12.39
N ARG A 104 -4.80 12.41 -11.37
CA ARG A 104 -6.22 12.56 -11.09
C ARG A 104 -6.77 13.74 -11.87
N GLU A 105 -7.57 13.49 -12.89
CA GLU A 105 -8.43 14.52 -13.46
C GLU A 105 -9.43 15.00 -12.40
N ARG A 106 -9.48 16.31 -12.15
CA ARG A 106 -10.54 16.93 -11.32
C ARG A 106 -11.82 16.99 -12.16
N THR A 107 -12.61 15.93 -12.15
CA THR A 107 -13.96 15.92 -12.75
C THR A 107 -15.06 16.36 -11.78
N GLY A 108 -14.70 16.93 -10.63
CA GLY A 108 -15.67 17.47 -9.67
C GLY A 108 -16.07 18.88 -10.06
N THR A 109 -17.32 19.06 -10.50
CA THR A 109 -17.97 20.38 -10.59
C THR A 109 -18.00 21.00 -9.18
N ALA A 110 -17.61 22.27 -9.09
CA ALA A 110 -17.60 23.06 -7.85
C ALA A 110 -19.01 23.29 -7.29
#